data_AF-A0A9D7VK37-F1
#
_entry.id   AF-A0A9D7VK37-F1
#
_cell.length_a   1.000
_cell.length_b   1.000
_cell.length_c   1.000
_cell.angle_alpha   90.00
_cell.angle_beta   90.00
_cell.angle_gamma   90.00
#
_symmetry.space_group_name_H-M   'P 1'
#
loop_
_entity.id
_entity.type
_entity.pdbx_description
1 polymer ?
#
loop_
_entity_poly.entity_id
_entity_poly.type
_entity_poly.pdbx_seq_one_letter_code
_entity_poly.pdbx_strand_id
1 'polypeptide(L)'
;MLRVGLVLDPAREDFQAAEPFRAALEAGFASVHLVAYRDLARLQTALVRGEIDYAPLSASAYAAAYRRCSCVVPLMVPRSTDGAAGWHAVVLVARDAPFKLQDLAGTRLDGNDPSRRRATGCRLLR
;
A
#
# COMPACT_ATOMS: atom_id res chain seq x y z
N MET A 1 -16.15 11.10 15.27
CA MET A 1 -16.14 9.89 14.42
C MET A 1 -14.88 9.93 13.58
N LEU A 2 -14.10 8.85 13.56
CA LEU A 2 -12.89 8.70 12.75
C LEU A 2 -13.24 7.97 11.44
N ARG A 3 -13.02 8.61 10.29
CA ARG A 3 -13.23 8.02 8.96
C ARG A 3 -11.91 7.45 8.44
N VAL A 4 -11.84 6.13 8.30
CA VAL A 4 -10.64 5.43 7.86
C VAL A 4 -10.85 4.88 6.46
N GLY A 5 -10.11 5.41 5.50
CA GLY A 5 -10.14 4.92 4.12
C GLY A 5 -9.23 3.70 3.94
N LEU A 6 -9.75 2.67 3.28
CA LEU A 6 -9.02 1.46 2.93
C LEU A 6 -9.33 1.08 1.47
N VAL A 7 -8.37 0.45 0.79
CA VAL A 7 -8.67 -0.24 -0.46
C VAL A 7 -9.22 -1.61 -0.11
N LEU A 8 -10.53 -1.77 -0.22
CA LEU A 8 -11.27 -3.00 0.06
C LEU A 8 -12.16 -3.29 -1.14
N ASP A 9 -12.20 -4.54 -1.56
CA ASP A 9 -13.15 -5.03 -2.54
C ASP A 9 -14.38 -5.57 -1.81
N PRO A 10 -15.55 -4.90 -1.86
CA PRO A 10 -16.75 -5.38 -1.17
C PRO A 10 -17.34 -6.67 -1.78
N ALA A 11 -16.95 -7.04 -3.01
CA ALA A 11 -17.32 -8.33 -3.59
C ALA A 11 -16.49 -9.49 -3.01
N ARG A 12 -15.42 -9.16 -2.29
CA ARG A 12 -14.61 -10.07 -1.50
C ARG A 12 -14.93 -9.75 -0.05
N GLU A 13 -14.84 -10.70 0.87
CA GLU A 13 -15.23 -10.48 2.28
C GLU A 13 -14.23 -9.55 3.03
N ASP A 14 -13.61 -8.60 2.34
CA ASP A 14 -12.55 -7.70 2.79
C ASP A 14 -13.00 -6.83 3.98
N PHE A 15 -14.28 -6.48 4.08
CA PHE A 15 -14.82 -5.79 5.25
C PHE A 15 -14.82 -6.66 6.50
N GLN A 16 -15.15 -7.95 6.38
CA GLN A 16 -15.06 -8.89 7.50
C GLN A 16 -13.60 -9.10 7.91
N ALA A 17 -12.69 -9.16 6.94
CA ALA A 17 -11.26 -9.24 7.21
C ALA A 17 -10.70 -7.97 7.90
N ALA A 18 -11.27 -6.80 7.62
CA ALA A 18 -10.88 -5.53 8.24
C ALA A 18 -11.51 -5.29 9.62
N GLU A 19 -12.46 -6.12 10.03
CA GLU A 19 -13.22 -5.95 11.26
C GLU A 19 -12.34 -5.96 12.53
N PRO A 20 -11.34 -6.87 12.69
CA PRO A 20 -10.43 -6.80 13.83
C PRO A 20 -9.65 -5.48 13.92
N PHE A 21 -9.32 -4.89 12.76
CA PHE A 21 -8.65 -3.59 12.69
C PHE A 21 -9.58 -2.45 13.12
N ARG A 22 -10.85 -2.45 12.69
CA ARG A 22 -11.88 -1.51 13.16
C ARG A 22 -12.04 -1.59 14.67
N ALA A 23 -12.23 -2.79 15.20
CA ALA A 23 -12.40 -3.02 16.64
C ALA A 23 -11.20 -2.55 17.47
N ALA A 24 -9.97 -2.80 16.98
CA ALA A 24 -8.75 -2.33 17.63
C ALA A 24 -8.68 -0.79 17.69
N LEU A 25 -9.12 -0.09 16.65
CA LEU A 25 -9.19 1.37 16.66
C LEU A 25 -10.27 1.87 17.63
N GLU A 26 -11.43 1.22 17.71
CA GLU A 26 -12.51 1.62 18.62
C GLU A 26 -12.14 1.49 20.11
N ALA A 27 -11.11 0.70 20.45
CA ALA A 27 -10.56 0.71 21.80
C ALA A 27 -9.99 2.09 22.22
N GLY A 28 -9.55 2.91 21.26
CA GLY A 28 -9.00 4.25 21.48
C GLY A 28 -9.87 5.39 20.97
N PHE A 29 -10.90 5.12 20.16
CA PHE A 29 -11.75 6.12 19.53
C PHE A 29 -13.23 5.79 19.72
N ALA A 30 -14.04 6.80 20.08
CA ALA A 30 -15.46 6.60 20.37
C ALA A 30 -16.31 6.07 19.20
N SER A 31 -15.86 6.21 17.95
CA SER A 31 -16.55 5.71 16.75
C SER A 31 -15.61 5.68 15.55
N VAL A 32 -15.53 4.53 14.86
CA VAL A 32 -14.69 4.32 13.67
C VAL A 32 -15.55 3.88 12.48
N HIS A 33 -15.44 4.60 11.37
CA HIS A 33 -16.13 4.29 10.13
C HIS A 33 -15.12 3.91 9.04
N LEU A 34 -15.16 2.67 8.58
CA LEU A 34 -14.34 2.21 7.46
C LEU A 34 -14.98 2.61 6.13
N VAL A 35 -14.23 3.29 5.27
CA VAL A 35 -14.67 3.72 3.94
C VAL A 35 -13.86 2.96 2.90
N ALA A 36 -14.54 2.16 2.06
CA ALA A 36 -13.88 1.41 1.00
C ALA A 36 -13.66 2.27 -0.25
N TYR A 37 -12.47 2.16 -0.81
CA TYR A 37 -12.10 2.73 -2.10
C TYR A 37 -11.65 1.64 -3.04
N ARG A 38 -11.97 1.79 -4.34
CA ARG A 38 -11.63 0.80 -5.37
C ARG A 38 -10.13 0.72 -5.64
N ASP A 39 -9.42 1.83 -5.48
CA ASP A 39 -8.01 1.95 -5.85
C ASP A 39 -7.30 3.02 -5.00
N LEU A 40 -5.97 2.96 -5.00
CA LEU A 40 -5.11 3.84 -4.23
C LEU A 40 -5.24 5.31 -4.65
N ALA A 41 -5.52 5.59 -5.93
CA ALA A 41 -5.62 6.96 -6.43
C ALA A 41 -6.86 7.68 -5.89
N ARG A 42 -7.99 6.97 -5.84
CA ARG A 42 -9.23 7.46 -5.21
C ARG A 42 -9.07 7.62 -3.72
N LEU A 43 -8.47 6.64 -3.04
CA LEU A 43 -8.18 6.71 -1.60
C LEU A 43 -7.33 7.94 -1.27
N GLN A 44 -6.22 8.15 -2.00
CA GLN A 44 -5.34 9.30 -1.78
C GLN A 44 -6.04 10.63 -2.07
N THR A 45 -6.87 10.70 -3.11
CA THR A 45 -7.64 11.91 -3.45
C THR A 45 -8.65 12.25 -2.34
N ALA A 46 -9.34 11.26 -1.80
CA ALA A 46 -10.28 11.45 -0.71
C ALA A 46 -9.59 11.96 0.56
N LEU A 47 -8.41 11.43 0.90
CA LEU A 47 -7.61 11.94 2.02
C LEU A 47 -7.23 13.41 1.81
N VAL A 48 -6.71 13.77 0.64
CA VAL A 48 -6.31 15.15 0.32
C VAL A 48 -7.49 16.12 0.34
N ARG A 49 -8.70 15.65 0.05
CA ARG A 49 -9.94 16.44 0.10
C ARG A 49 -10.58 16.53 1.49
N GLY A 50 -10.07 15.80 2.48
CA GLY A 50 -10.67 15.71 3.82
C GLY A 50 -11.97 14.90 3.87
N GLU A 51 -12.22 14.06 2.86
CA GLU A 51 -13.37 13.15 2.84
C GLU A 51 -13.19 11.98 3.85
N ILE A 52 -11.94 11.68 4.20
CA ILE A 52 -11.53 10.74 5.24
C ILE A 52 -10.43 11.37 6.11
N ASP A 53 -10.28 10.86 7.32
CA ASP A 53 -9.36 11.40 8.33
C ASP A 53 -8.02 10.65 8.34
N TYR A 54 -8.03 9.37 7.94
CA TYR A 54 -6.85 8.52 7.92
C TYR A 54 -6.88 7.54 6.74
N ALA A 55 -5.71 7.29 6.15
CA ALA A 55 -5.51 6.23 5.18
C ALA A 55 -4.05 5.71 5.26
N PRO A 56 -3.82 4.40 5.20
CA PRO A 56 -2.47 3.86 5.03
C PRO A 56 -1.97 4.19 3.62
N LEU A 57 -0.86 4.92 3.52
CA LEU A 57 -0.21 5.28 2.27
C LEU A 57 1.15 4.59 2.15
N SER A 58 1.56 4.25 0.93
CA SER A 58 2.97 3.96 0.64
C SER A 58 3.81 5.22 0.83
N ALA A 59 5.12 5.07 1.02
CA ALA A 59 6.03 6.21 1.16
C ALA A 59 5.95 7.18 -0.03
N SER A 60 5.84 6.64 -1.26
CA SER A 60 5.71 7.46 -2.47
C SER A 60 4.35 8.17 -2.55
N ALA A 61 3.26 7.52 -2.15
CA ALA A 61 1.93 8.13 -2.11
C ALA A 61 1.85 9.24 -1.06
N TYR A 62 2.44 9.04 0.13
CA TYR A 62 2.58 10.09 1.14
C TYR A 62 3.37 11.29 0.59
N ALA A 63 4.55 11.05 0.01
CA ALA A 63 5.38 12.12 -0.55
C ALA A 63 4.64 12.91 -1.64
N ALA A 64 3.86 12.23 -2.48
CA ALA A 64 3.04 12.86 -3.50
C ALA A 64 1.90 13.71 -2.90
N ALA A 65 1.20 13.21 -1.89
CA ALA A 65 0.15 13.95 -1.18
C ALA A 65 0.72 15.18 -0.45
N TYR A 66 1.84 15.00 0.26
CA TYR A 66 2.52 16.08 0.97
C TYR A 66 2.98 17.18 0.02
N ARG A 67 3.64 16.83 -1.10
CA ARG A 67 4.02 17.80 -2.13
C ARG A 67 2.83 18.55 -2.73
N ARG A 68 1.65 17.94 -2.75
CA ARG A 68 0.45 18.53 -3.36
C ARG A 68 -0.23 19.56 -2.47
N CYS A 69 -0.31 19.31 -1.16
CA CYS A 69 -1.08 20.17 -0.25
C CYS A 69 -0.39 20.53 1.07
N SER A 70 0.68 19.82 1.46
CA SER A 70 1.28 19.86 2.81
C SER A 70 0.28 19.61 3.96
N CYS A 71 -0.88 19.05 3.64
CA CYS A 71 -2.04 18.87 4.52
C CYS A 71 -2.08 17.51 5.23
N VAL A 72 -1.13 16.62 4.91
CA VAL A 72 -1.04 15.28 5.48
C VAL A 72 0.14 15.20 6.44
N VAL A 73 -0.06 14.54 7.58
CA VAL A 73 0.94 14.34 8.62
C VAL A 73 1.21 12.83 8.78
N PRO A 74 2.48 12.39 8.84
CA PRO A 74 2.79 10.98 9.04
C PRO A 74 2.57 10.62 10.51
N LEU A 75 1.62 9.71 10.78
CA LEU A 75 1.29 9.29 12.15
C LEU A 75 2.06 8.03 12.59
N MET A 76 2.21 7.07 11.68
CA MET A 76 2.87 5.79 11.96
C MET A 76 3.58 5.26 10.72
N VAL A 77 4.65 4.50 10.96
CA VAL A 77 5.39 3.78 9.91
C VAL A 77 5.41 2.30 10.28
N PRO A 78 4.89 1.41 9.44
CA PRO A 78 4.98 -0.03 9.66
C PRO A 78 6.45 -0.46 9.76
N ARG A 79 6.75 -1.35 10.70
CA ARG A 79 8.06 -1.96 10.83
C ARG A 79 8.00 -3.43 10.45
N SER A 80 9.04 -3.90 9.78
CA SER A 80 9.29 -5.32 9.57
C SER A 80 9.55 -6.04 10.90
N THR A 81 9.51 -7.37 10.92
CA THR A 81 9.72 -8.20 12.12
C THR A 81 11.12 -8.01 12.72
N ASP A 82 12.08 -7.60 11.91
CA ASP A 82 13.45 -7.21 12.30
C ASP A 82 13.57 -5.73 12.72
N GLY A 83 12.46 -4.99 12.78
CA GLY A 83 12.42 -3.58 13.21
C GLY A 83 12.73 -2.56 12.11
N ALA A 84 13.04 -3.00 10.89
CA ALA A 84 13.33 -2.11 9.77
C ALA A 84 12.08 -1.31 9.34
N ALA A 85 12.25 -0.01 9.09
CA ALA A 85 11.17 0.90 8.67
C ALA A 85 11.19 1.21 7.16
N GLY A 86 11.95 0.44 6.37
CA GLY A 86 12.15 0.66 4.94
C GLY A 86 11.98 -0.62 4.13
N TRP A 87 11.96 -0.48 2.82
CA TRP A 87 11.87 -1.58 1.87
C TRP A 87 12.81 -1.33 0.68
N HIS A 88 13.22 -2.40 0.01
CA HIS A 88 14.04 -2.32 -1.18
C HIS A 88 13.17 -2.55 -2.42
N ALA A 89 13.24 -1.63 -3.37
CA ALA A 89 12.73 -1.86 -4.72
C ALA A 89 13.76 -2.73 -5.46
N VAL A 90 13.41 -3.99 -5.72
CA VAL A 90 14.29 -4.93 -6.41
C VAL A 90 13.69 -5.33 -7.75
N VAL A 91 14.56 -5.56 -8.73
CA VAL A 91 14.19 -6.23 -9.98
C VAL A 91 14.64 -7.68 -9.87
N LEU A 92 13.72 -8.59 -10.14
CA LEU A 92 13.98 -10.02 -10.14
C LEU A 92 14.09 -10.50 -11.58
N VAL A 93 15.12 -11.28 -11.86
CA VAL A 93 15.33 -11.95 -13.15
C VAL A 93 15.42 -13.46 -12.91
N ALA A 94 15.05 -14.26 -13.90
CA ALA A 94 15.28 -15.70 -13.82
C ALA A 94 16.79 -15.96 -13.68
N ARG A 95 17.16 -16.99 -12.90
CA ARG A 95 18.55 -17.32 -12.58
C ARG A 95 19.44 -17.39 -13.82
N ASP A 96 18.94 -18.03 -14.87
CA ASP A 96 19.69 -18.26 -16.12
C ASP A 96 19.38 -17.21 -17.19
N ALA A 97 18.68 -16.12 -16.82
CA ALA A 97 18.43 -15.03 -17.74
C ALA A 97 19.73 -14.23 -17.96
N PRO A 98 20.06 -13.85 -19.20
CA PRO A 98 21.29 -13.14 -19.52
C PRO A 98 21.22 -11.63 -19.21
N PHE A 99 20.29 -11.18 -18.37
CA PHE A 99 20.08 -9.76 -18.10
C PHE A 99 20.99 -9.24 -16.99
N LYS A 100 21.72 -8.16 -17.29
CA LYS A 100 22.30 -7.25 -16.29
C LYS A 100 21.43 -6.00 -16.17
N LEU A 101 21.65 -5.20 -15.14
CA LEU A 101 20.87 -3.99 -14.89
C LEU A 101 20.84 -3.04 -16.10
N GLN A 102 21.99 -2.83 -16.76
CA GLN A 102 22.08 -1.98 -17.95
C GLN A 102 21.26 -2.51 -19.14
N ASP A 103 21.04 -3.82 -19.20
CA ASP A 103 20.32 -4.48 -20.30
C ASP A 103 18.80 -4.34 -20.12
N LEU A 104 18.34 -3.80 -18.99
CA LEU A 104 16.92 -3.59 -18.71
C LEU A 104 16.37 -2.31 -19.37
N ALA A 105 17.23 -1.44 -19.90
CA ALA A 105 16.78 -0.23 -20.58
C ALA A 105 15.94 -0.59 -21.82
N GLY A 106 14.71 -0.10 -21.87
CA GLY A 106 13.80 -0.35 -22.99
C GLY A 106 13.20 -1.76 -23.03
N THR A 107 13.54 -2.64 -22.08
CA THR A 107 12.90 -3.95 -21.97
C THR A 107 11.54 -3.83 -21.29
N ARG A 108 10.67 -4.80 -21.57
CA ARG A 108 9.39 -4.89 -20.89
C ARG A 108 9.60 -5.48 -19.50
N LEU A 109 9.43 -4.65 -18.48
CA LEU A 109 9.31 -5.10 -17.10
C LEU A 109 7.85 -5.45 -16.83
N ASP A 110 7.60 -6.66 -16.36
CA ASP A 110 6.30 -6.97 -15.77
C ASP A 110 6.22 -6.24 -14.42
N GLY A 111 5.47 -5.15 -14.41
CA GLY A 111 5.15 -4.41 -13.20
C GLY A 111 4.21 -5.19 -12.29
N ASN A 112 3.81 -4.56 -11.17
CA ASN A 112 2.85 -5.13 -10.23
C ASN A 112 1.40 -5.07 -10.79
N ASP A 113 1.16 -5.73 -11.93
CA ASP A 113 -0.16 -5.94 -12.53
C ASP A 113 -0.86 -7.08 -11.76
N PRO A 114 -1.93 -6.79 -11.00
CA PRO A 114 -2.62 -7.81 -10.20
C PRO A 114 -3.22 -8.94 -11.04
N SER A 115 -3.46 -8.75 -12.34
CA SER A 115 -4.00 -9.77 -13.26
C SER A 115 -2.98 -10.77 -13.78
N ARG A 116 -1.68 -10.55 -13.54
CA ARG A 116 -0.56 -11.37 -14.08
C ARG A 116 0.33 -12.00 -13.02
N ARG A 117 -0.16 -12.14 -11.78
CA ARG A 117 0.55 -12.85 -10.71
C ARG A 117 0.57 -14.37 -10.97
N ARG A 118 1.51 -14.84 -11.80
CA ARG A 118 2.02 -16.22 -11.63
C ARG A 118 3.01 -16.20 -10.47
N ALA A 119 2.65 -16.87 -9.38
CA ALA A 119 3.57 -17.11 -8.28
C ALA A 119 4.67 -18.08 -8.75
N THR A 120 5.71 -17.56 -9.40
CA THR A 120 6.95 -18.31 -9.57
C THR A 120 7.73 -18.15 -8.27
N GLY A 121 7.94 -19.24 -7.54
CA GLY A 121 8.68 -19.23 -6.27
C GLY A 121 10.05 -18.59 -6.44
N CYS A 122 10.17 -17.32 -6.07
CA CYS A 122 11.42 -16.59 -6.10
C CYS A 122 12.10 -16.77 -4.74
N ARG A 123 13.14 -17.60 -4.69
CA ARG A 123 13.99 -17.74 -3.50
C ARG A 123 15.02 -16.62 -3.52
N LEU A 124 14.85 -15.61 -2.66
CA LEU A 124 15.89 -14.64 -2.38
C LEU A 124 17.11 -15.38 -1.81
N LEU A 125 18.19 -15.44 -2.59
CA LEU A 125 19.50 -15.87 -2.10
C LEU A 125 20.00 -14.76 -1.16
N ARG A 126 20.23 -15.10 0.11
CA ARG A 126 20.95 -14.26 1.06
C ARG A 126 22.43 -14.54 0.93
#